data_AF-A0A8J7M2Q6-F1
#
_entry.id   AF-A0A8J7M2Q6-F1
#
_cell.length_a   1.000
_cell.length_b   1.000
_cell.length_c   1.000
_cell.angle_alpha   90.00
_cell.angle_beta   90.00
_cell.angle_gamma   90.00
#
_symmetry.space_group_name_H-M   'P 1'
#
loop_
_entity.id
_entity.type
_entity.pdbx_description
1 polymer ?
#
loop_
_entity_poly.entity_id
_entity_poly.type
_entity_poly.pdbx_seq_one_letter_code
_entity_poly.pdbx_strand_id
1 'polypeptide(L)'
;MQSFSYFPTPLFASKMAKIEKHDPPGYARIFSVIDRLLDNPGDADGWMHGGFHGKLKKYVGRRDYRLIYHWCELCRKEGKKLEEQCGFCHQVGDNSVIFFDVYHKNEANRI
;
A
#
# COMPACT_ATOMS: atom_id res chain seq x y z
N MET A 1 8.41 1.29 20.13
CA MET A 1 7.32 1.46 19.14
C MET A 1 7.18 0.14 18.42
N GLN A 2 5.99 -0.42 18.32
CA GLN A 2 5.79 -1.67 17.57
C GLN A 2 5.67 -1.30 16.09
N SER A 3 6.57 -1.79 15.25
CA SER A 3 6.43 -1.69 13.80
C SER A 3 5.25 -2.54 13.35
N PHE A 4 4.51 -2.04 12.36
CA PHE A 4 3.41 -2.76 11.75
C PHE A 4 3.95 -3.91 10.88
N SER A 5 3.15 -4.97 10.75
CA SER A 5 3.45 -6.13 9.91
C SER A 5 3.17 -5.81 8.44
N TYR A 6 4.05 -6.28 7.56
CA TYR A 6 3.88 -6.18 6.11
C TYR A 6 2.85 -7.20 5.60
N PHE A 7 1.79 -6.72 4.94
CA PHE A 7 0.78 -7.59 4.31
C PHE A 7 0.55 -7.22 2.84
N PRO A 8 1.17 -7.92 1.88
CA PRO A 8 0.91 -7.70 0.46
C PRO A 8 -0.30 -8.49 -0.02
N THR A 9 -1.20 -7.84 -0.76
CA THR A 9 -2.21 -8.57 -1.53
C THR A 9 -1.57 -9.36 -2.68
N PRO A 10 -2.22 -10.41 -3.20
CA PRO A 10 -1.67 -11.19 -4.33
C PRO A 10 -1.36 -10.34 -5.57
N LEU A 11 -2.20 -9.34 -5.86
CA LEU A 11 -1.98 -8.40 -6.96
C LEU A 11 -0.71 -7.58 -6.73
N PHE A 12 -0.57 -7.00 -5.54
CA PHE A 12 0.61 -6.22 -5.16
C PHE A 12 1.89 -7.06 -5.25
N ALA A 13 1.88 -8.26 -4.66
CA ALA A 13 3.02 -9.17 -4.68
C ALA A 13 3.46 -9.53 -6.11
N SER A 14 2.49 -9.82 -6.98
CA SER A 14 2.76 -10.12 -8.40
C SER A 14 3.40 -8.94 -9.13
N LYS A 15 2.95 -7.71 -8.87
CA LYS A 15 3.58 -6.52 -9.46
C LYS A 15 4.97 -6.26 -8.89
N MET A 16 5.17 -6.40 -7.58
CA MET A 16 6.49 -6.25 -6.96
C MET A 16 7.50 -7.24 -7.55
N ALA A 17 7.12 -8.51 -7.75
CA ALA A 17 7.97 -9.50 -8.39
C ALA A 17 8.33 -9.15 -9.86
N LYS A 18 7.46 -8.45 -10.59
CA LYS A 18 7.78 -7.92 -11.92
C LYS A 18 8.73 -6.73 -11.84
N ILE A 19 8.49 -5.81 -10.92
CA ILE A 19 9.35 -4.63 -10.71
C ILE A 19 10.76 -5.07 -10.30
N GLU A 20 10.90 -6.06 -9.41
CA GLU A 20 12.20 -6.62 -9.01
C GLU A 20 13.02 -7.08 -10.22
N LYS A 21 12.38 -7.72 -11.20
CA LYS A 21 13.04 -8.22 -12.41
C LYS A 21 13.36 -7.14 -13.44
N HIS A 22 12.49 -6.13 -13.58
CA HIS A 22 12.56 -5.15 -14.68
C HIS A 22 13.14 -3.79 -14.27
N ASP A 23 12.99 -3.40 -13.01
CA ASP A 23 13.57 -2.19 -12.40
C ASP A 23 14.04 -2.48 -10.96
N PRO A 24 15.17 -3.20 -10.79
CA PRO A 24 15.73 -3.48 -9.45
C PRO A 24 16.00 -2.21 -8.62
N PRO A 25 16.49 -1.08 -9.19
CA PRO A 25 16.59 0.18 -8.46
C PRO A 25 15.23 0.74 -8.01
N GLY A 26 14.19 0.64 -8.83
CA GLY A 26 12.81 0.96 -8.45
C GLY A 26 12.30 0.10 -7.30
N TYR A 27 12.51 -1.21 -7.39
CA TYR A 27 12.17 -2.17 -6.34
C TYR A 27 12.80 -1.81 -4.99
N ALA A 28 14.11 -1.55 -4.96
CA ALA A 28 14.82 -1.18 -3.73
C ALA A 28 14.28 0.13 -3.13
N ARG A 29 13.99 1.13 -3.97
CA ARG A 29 13.36 2.40 -3.53
C ARG A 29 11.97 2.16 -2.94
N ILE A 30 11.16 1.30 -3.55
CA ILE A 30 9.82 0.96 -3.06
C ILE A 30 9.93 0.26 -1.70
N PHE A 31 10.80 -0.73 -1.57
CA PHE A 31 10.99 -1.46 -0.31
C PHE A 31 11.43 -0.54 0.84
N SER A 32 12.37 0.38 0.58
CA SER A 32 12.76 1.39 1.58
C SER A 32 11.61 2.31 2.01
N VAL A 33 10.63 2.56 1.13
CA VAL A 33 9.42 3.30 1.51
C VAL A 33 8.46 2.42 2.31
N ILE A 34 8.32 1.14 1.95
CA ILE A 34 7.52 0.18 2.70
C ILE A 34 8.01 0.10 4.14
N ASP A 35 9.32 -0.06 4.37
CA ASP A 35 9.88 -0.14 5.72
C ASP A 35 9.49 1.09 6.57
N ARG A 36 9.60 2.30 5.99
CA ARG A 36 9.18 3.54 6.66
C ARG A 36 7.69 3.59 6.94
N LEU A 37 6.86 3.07 6.04
CA LEU A 37 5.41 2.97 6.24
C LEU A 37 5.04 1.92 7.30
N LEU A 38 5.86 0.89 7.50
CA LEU A 38 5.65 -0.06 8.60
C LEU A 38 5.96 0.58 9.96
N ASP A 39 6.90 1.53 10.01
CA ASP A 39 7.19 2.29 11.23
C ASP A 39 6.21 3.44 11.48
N ASN A 40 5.76 4.10 10.41
CA ASN A 40 4.78 5.18 10.47
C ASN A 40 3.78 5.09 9.31
N PRO A 41 2.71 4.28 9.46
CA PRO A 41 1.70 4.14 8.41
C PRO A 41 1.03 5.46 8.04
N GLY A 42 0.98 6.42 8.96
CA GLY A 42 0.40 7.74 8.74
C GLY A 42 1.13 8.63 7.73
N ASP A 43 2.34 8.25 7.27
CA ASP A 43 3.13 8.99 6.28
C ASP A 43 2.57 8.84 4.85
N ALA A 44 1.28 9.15 4.66
CA ALA A 44 0.60 9.15 3.37
C ALA A 44 0.70 10.52 2.69
N ASP A 45 0.70 10.52 1.35
CA ASP A 45 0.55 11.74 0.54
C ASP A 45 -0.92 12.10 0.27
N GLY A 46 -1.84 11.35 0.87
CA GLY A 46 -3.28 11.61 0.88
C GLY A 46 -4.13 10.39 0.54
N TRP A 47 -5.41 10.65 0.31
CA TRP A 47 -6.41 9.64 0.01
C TRP A 47 -6.55 9.38 -1.49
N MET A 48 -6.96 8.17 -1.81
CA MET A 48 -7.40 7.76 -3.14
C MET A 48 -8.89 8.09 -3.31
N HIS A 49 -9.26 8.42 -4.54
CA HIS A 49 -10.64 8.58 -4.99
C HIS A 49 -10.96 7.53 -6.07
N GLY A 50 -12.22 7.38 -6.46
CA GLY A 50 -12.63 6.41 -7.49
C GLY A 50 -12.55 4.95 -7.03
N GLY A 51 -12.04 4.04 -7.86
CA GLY A 51 -12.01 2.59 -7.58
C GLY A 51 -11.23 2.16 -6.33
N PHE A 52 -10.36 3.04 -5.79
CA PHE A 52 -9.67 2.84 -4.53
C PHE A 52 -10.10 3.83 -3.43
N HIS A 53 -11.32 4.37 -3.52
CA HIS A 53 -11.86 5.31 -2.54
C HIS A 53 -11.65 4.80 -1.09
N GLY A 54 -11.18 5.69 -0.21
CA GLY A 54 -10.91 5.36 1.19
C GLY A 54 -9.59 4.63 1.45
N LYS A 55 -8.75 4.41 0.42
CA LYS A 55 -7.38 3.92 0.59
C LYS A 55 -6.37 5.06 0.53
N LEU A 56 -5.18 4.84 1.06
CA LEU A 56 -4.11 5.84 1.11
C LEU A 56 -3.15 5.66 -0.06
N LYS A 57 -2.49 6.75 -0.45
CA LYS A 57 -1.44 6.75 -1.47
C LYS A 57 -0.11 7.27 -0.93
N LYS A 58 0.98 6.69 -1.41
CA LYS A 58 2.36 7.17 -1.18
C LYS A 58 3.16 7.13 -2.47
N TYR A 59 3.81 8.24 -2.80
CA TYR A 59 4.71 8.34 -3.93
C TYR A 59 6.12 7.86 -3.56
N VAL A 60 6.78 7.23 -4.54
CA VAL A 60 8.16 6.75 -4.44
C VAL A 60 8.97 7.30 -5.60
N GLY A 61 10.22 7.71 -5.31
CA GLY A 61 11.21 8.10 -6.33
C GLY A 61 10.74 9.23 -7.24
N ARG A 62 10.67 10.48 -6.75
CA ARG A 62 10.19 11.65 -7.53
C ARG A 62 8.83 11.42 -8.24
N ARG A 63 7.95 10.60 -7.65
CA ARG A 63 6.62 10.23 -8.17
C ARG A 63 6.66 9.25 -9.37
N ASP A 64 7.75 8.50 -9.52
CA ASP A 64 7.82 7.40 -10.48
C ASP A 64 6.82 6.30 -10.14
N TYR A 65 6.74 5.92 -8.86
CA TYR A 65 5.79 4.91 -8.38
C TYR A 65 4.79 5.49 -7.40
N ARG A 66 3.60 4.88 -7.34
CA ARG A 66 2.55 5.16 -6.37
C ARG A 66 2.09 3.86 -5.72
N LEU A 67 2.26 3.77 -4.40
CA LEU A 67 1.73 2.71 -3.56
C LEU A 67 0.29 3.04 -3.17
N ILE A 68 -0.57 2.02 -3.15
CA ILE A 68 -1.91 2.08 -2.57
C ILE A 68 -1.95 1.13 -1.38
N TYR A 69 -2.27 1.67 -0.20
CA TYR A 69 -2.22 0.91 1.05
C TYR A 69 -3.30 1.37 2.05
N HIS A 70 -3.43 0.62 3.13
CA HIS A 70 -4.20 0.98 4.33
C HIS A 70 -3.60 0.25 5.54
N TRP A 71 -3.88 0.65 6.78
CA TRP A 71 -3.53 -0.15 7.97
C TRP A 71 -4.73 -0.41 8.89
N CYS A 72 -4.69 -1.53 9.62
CA CYS A 72 -5.83 -2.08 10.34
C CYS A 72 -6.30 -1.24 11.54
N GLU A 73 -5.38 -0.61 12.27
CA GLU A 73 -5.73 0.22 13.42
C GLU A 73 -6.72 1.35 13.05
N LEU A 74 -6.53 1.98 11.90
CA LEU A 74 -7.43 3.01 11.39
C LEU A 74 -8.73 2.40 10.83
N CYS A 75 -8.62 1.26 10.13
CA CYS A 75 -9.76 0.55 9.54
C CYS A 75 -10.79 0.10 10.59
N ARG A 76 -10.34 -0.45 11.73
CA ARG A 76 -11.25 -0.87 12.83
C ARG A 76 -11.81 0.32 13.62
N LYS A 77 -11.02 1.39 13.83
CA LYS A 77 -11.47 2.62 14.50
C LYS A 77 -12.57 3.35 13.73
N GLU A 78 -12.57 3.27 12.40
CA GLU A 78 -13.63 3.86 11.56
C GLU A 78 -14.93 3.02 11.46
N GLY A 79 -14.97 1.85 12.12
CA GLY A 79 -16.15 0.98 12.20
C GLY A 79 -16.49 0.27 10.88
N LYS A 80 -17.61 -0.48 10.89
CA LYS A 80 -18.11 -1.41 9.84
C LYS A 80 -18.05 -0.93 8.37
N LYS A 81 -17.79 0.36 8.09
CA LYS A 81 -17.75 0.95 6.73
C LYS A 81 -16.64 0.42 5.82
N LEU A 82 -15.57 -0.16 6.37
CA LEU A 82 -14.45 -0.72 5.59
C LEU A 82 -14.32 -2.25 5.68
N GLU A 83 -15.12 -2.90 6.54
CA GLU A 83 -15.06 -4.37 6.74
C GLU A 83 -15.38 -5.11 5.43
N GLU A 84 -16.37 -4.62 4.68
CA GLU A 84 -16.74 -5.12 3.34
C GLU A 84 -15.73 -4.77 2.24
N GLN A 85 -14.90 -3.73 2.43
CA GLN A 85 -13.98 -3.22 1.41
C GLN A 85 -12.55 -3.77 1.54
N CYS A 86 -12.20 -4.30 2.71
CA CYS A 86 -10.86 -4.81 2.97
C CYS A 86 -10.74 -6.28 2.54
N GLY A 87 -11.74 -7.12 2.79
CA GLY A 87 -11.73 -8.56 2.44
C GLY A 87 -10.70 -9.42 3.20
N PHE A 88 -9.75 -8.80 3.92
CA PHE A 88 -8.67 -9.47 4.65
C PHE A 88 -8.76 -9.29 6.18
N CYS A 89 -9.83 -8.68 6.72
CA CYS A 89 -9.97 -8.39 8.15
C CYS A 89 -9.87 -9.62 9.08
N HIS A 90 -10.17 -10.82 8.57
CA HIS A 90 -10.05 -12.08 9.34
C HIS A 90 -8.67 -12.74 9.22
N GLN A 91 -7.79 -12.23 8.36
CA GLN A 91 -6.47 -12.81 8.07
C GLN A 91 -5.31 -11.92 8.53
N VAL A 92 -5.60 -10.69 8.93
CA VAL A 92 -4.60 -9.65 9.20
C VAL A 92 -4.68 -9.21 10.66
N GLY A 93 -3.54 -9.20 11.35
CA GLY A 93 -3.45 -8.71 12.73
C GLY A 93 -3.61 -7.19 12.82
N ASP A 94 -4.03 -6.69 13.97
CA ASP A 94 -4.40 -5.27 14.16
C ASP A 94 -3.25 -4.28 13.85
N ASN A 95 -2.01 -4.73 14.02
CA ASN A 95 -0.81 -3.98 13.71
C ASN A 95 -0.24 -4.39 12.35
N SER A 96 -1.03 -4.24 11.27
CA SER A 96 -0.54 -4.54 9.91
C SER A 96 -0.85 -3.42 8.92
N VAL A 97 0.04 -3.25 7.94
CA VAL A 97 -0.16 -2.41 6.76
C VAL A 97 -0.43 -3.31 5.55
N ILE A 98 -1.58 -3.11 4.94
CA ILE A 98 -2.05 -3.85 3.76
C ILE A 98 -1.70 -3.06 2.50
N PHE A 99 -0.94 -3.67 1.61
CA PHE A 99 -0.55 -3.11 0.32
C PHE A 99 -1.42 -3.71 -0.79
N PHE A 100 -2.29 -2.89 -1.38
CA PHE A 100 -3.29 -3.30 -2.36
C PHE A 100 -2.72 -3.26 -3.78
N ASP A 101 -1.98 -2.21 -4.12
CA ASP A 101 -1.46 -2.05 -5.47
C ASP A 101 -0.24 -1.12 -5.54
N VAL A 102 0.51 -1.23 -6.63
CA VAL A 102 1.61 -0.34 -7.02
C VAL A 102 1.48 0.02 -8.50
N TYR A 103 1.63 1.30 -8.80
CA TYR A 103 1.60 1.84 -10.16
C TYR A 103 2.91 2.52 -10.48
N HIS A 104 3.38 2.37 -11.71
CA HIS A 104 4.37 3.29 -12.27
C HIS A 104 3.65 4.43 -13.01
N LYS A 105 4.23 5.64 -13.04
CA LYS A 105 3.65 6.81 -13.73
C LYS A 105 3.33 6.55 -15.21
N ASN A 106 4.09 5.66 -15.85
CA ASN A 106 3.87 5.28 -17.25
C ASN A 106 2.60 4.42 -17.44
N GLU A 107 2.12 3.76 -16.37
CA GLU A 107 0.87 2.99 -16.36
C GLU A 107 -0.33 3.84 -15.94
N ALA A 108 -0.09 4.93 -15.20
CA ALA A 108 -1.13 5.79 -14.67
C ALA A 108 -1.94 6.55 -15.75
N ASN A 109 -1.42 6.67 -16.97
CA ASN A 109 -2.11 7.31 -18.11
C ASN A 109 -3.10 6.39 -18.84
N ARG A 110 -3.33 5.15 -18.37
CA ARG A 110 -4.26 4.19 -18.99
C ARG A 110 -5.59 4.02 -18.21
N ILE A 111 -5.88 4.91 -17.25
CA ILE A 111 -7.09 4.89 -16.43
C ILE A 111 -7.85 6.19 -16.62
#